data_AF-A0A846P3W6-F1
#
_entry.id   AF-A0A846P3W6-F1
#
_cell.length_a   1.000
_cell.length_b   1.000
_cell.length_c   1.000
_cell.angle_alpha   90.00
_cell.angle_beta   90.00
_cell.angle_gamma   90.00
#
_symmetry.space_group_name_H-M   'P 1'
#
loop_
_entity.id
_entity.type
_entity.pdbx_description
1 polymer ?
#
loop_
_entity_poly.entity_id
_entity_poly.type
_entity_poly.pdbx_seq_one_letter_code
_entity_poly.pdbx_strand_id
1 'polypeptide(L)'
;MNPRAASFVTAISCFVFLTSCNDRKLLYKPPAPVEPTCPELKEKDDVFPYLVKVVEERNYECFTRIIDDDFFFKFGVDDVGDDIPEGWGREEELKSAKNMFSGYPHPVYGAVTNISLWLTPEGPWIEVPKTEPPYEGETWYQRTVEYTFIALTSNDWTLQCLELRALFYIRYAEVDGDSIWRIVEWRDNI
;
A
#
# COMPACT_ATOMS: atom_id res chain seq x y z
N MET A 1 -78.80 -30.96 33.61
CA MET A 1 -78.92 -30.89 32.15
C MET A 1 -77.79 -30.02 31.61
N ASN A 2 -76.88 -30.62 30.83
CA ASN A 2 -75.96 -30.00 29.85
C ASN A 2 -74.97 -28.90 30.31
N PRO A 3 -73.78 -28.79 29.68
CA PRO A 3 -72.57 -29.28 30.33
C PRO A 3 -71.42 -28.25 30.47
N ARG A 4 -70.38 -28.75 31.14
CA ARG A 4 -69.04 -28.22 31.45
C ARG A 4 -68.35 -27.44 30.32
N ALA A 5 -67.57 -26.43 30.71
CA ALA A 5 -66.28 -26.13 30.08
C ALA A 5 -65.35 -25.40 31.07
N ALA A 6 -64.15 -25.96 31.26
CA ALA A 6 -63.01 -25.38 31.95
C ALA A 6 -61.90 -25.17 30.91
N SER A 7 -61.21 -24.03 30.96
CA SER A 7 -59.95 -23.76 30.24
C SER A 7 -59.16 -22.74 31.09
N PHE A 8 -58.16 -23.15 31.87
CA PHE A 8 -56.74 -23.34 31.49
C PHE A 8 -56.18 -22.22 30.60
N VAL A 9 -55.49 -21.27 31.25
CA VAL A 9 -54.62 -20.27 30.63
C VAL A 9 -53.30 -20.95 30.27
N THR A 10 -53.12 -21.22 28.99
CA THR A 10 -51.93 -21.88 28.43
C THR A 10 -50.83 -20.84 28.18
N ALA A 11 -49.62 -21.18 28.63
CA ALA A 11 -48.38 -20.47 28.34
C ALA A 11 -48.14 -20.35 26.82
N ILE A 12 -47.88 -19.13 26.36
CA ILE A 12 -47.45 -18.87 24.98
C ILE A 12 -45.97 -19.27 24.86
N SER A 13 -45.76 -20.54 24.48
CA SER A 13 -44.50 -21.01 23.91
C SER A 13 -44.46 -20.53 22.45
N CYS A 14 -43.66 -19.49 22.18
CA CYS A 14 -43.35 -19.08 20.80
C CYS A 14 -42.58 -20.20 20.09
N PHE A 15 -43.32 -21.07 19.40
CA PHE A 15 -42.77 -21.93 18.37
C PHE A 15 -42.40 -21.07 17.17
N VAL A 16 -41.10 -21.06 16.87
CA VAL A 16 -40.54 -20.57 15.61
C VAL A 16 -41.02 -21.50 14.50
N PHE A 17 -41.95 -21.02 13.68
CA PHE A 17 -42.21 -21.64 12.37
C PHE A 17 -41.09 -21.23 11.42
N LEU A 18 -40.15 -22.14 11.18
CA LEU A 18 -39.30 -22.09 9.99
C LEU A 18 -40.21 -22.37 8.78
N THR A 19 -40.75 -21.30 8.20
CA THR A 19 -41.34 -21.38 6.87
C THR A 19 -40.22 -21.55 5.86
N SER A 20 -40.21 -22.72 5.22
CA SER A 20 -39.51 -23.04 3.97
C SER A 20 -39.48 -21.86 3.00
N CYS A 21 -38.37 -21.11 3.00
CA CYS A 21 -38.00 -20.26 1.88
C CYS A 21 -37.38 -21.15 0.82
N ASN A 22 -38.11 -21.31 -0.29
CA ASN A 22 -37.63 -21.85 -1.56
C ASN A 22 -36.17 -21.40 -1.82
N ASP A 23 -35.28 -22.36 -2.01
CA ASP A 23 -33.90 -22.15 -2.47
C ASP A 23 -33.88 -21.62 -3.92
N ARG A 24 -34.32 -20.39 -4.15
CA ARG A 24 -33.74 -19.58 -5.22
C ARG A 24 -32.45 -19.02 -4.66
N LYS A 25 -31.37 -19.79 -4.80
CA LYS A 25 -30.02 -19.25 -4.83
C LYS A 25 -29.99 -18.23 -5.97
N LEU A 26 -30.30 -16.97 -5.65
CA LEU A 26 -29.85 -15.86 -6.47
C LEU A 26 -28.33 -16.04 -6.54
N LEU A 27 -27.83 -16.37 -7.72
CA LEU A 27 -26.41 -16.32 -8.01
C LEU A 27 -25.99 -14.84 -7.91
N TYR A 28 -25.85 -14.35 -6.68
CA TYR A 28 -25.07 -13.16 -6.42
C TYR A 28 -23.63 -13.57 -6.72
N LYS A 29 -23.26 -13.50 -8.00
CA LYS A 29 -21.86 -13.41 -8.37
C LYS A 29 -21.41 -12.09 -7.74
N PRO A 30 -20.45 -12.11 -6.79
CA PRO A 30 -19.83 -10.87 -6.35
C PRO A 30 -19.44 -10.07 -7.60
N PRO A 31 -19.60 -8.74 -7.63
CA PRO A 31 -19.05 -7.97 -8.73
C PRO A 31 -17.61 -8.42 -8.95
N ALA A 32 -17.21 -8.56 -10.22
CA ALA A 32 -15.83 -8.87 -10.53
C ALA A 32 -14.94 -7.88 -9.74
N PRO A 33 -13.83 -8.34 -9.13
CA PRO A 33 -12.88 -7.42 -8.53
C PRO A 33 -12.63 -6.29 -9.53
N VAL A 34 -12.91 -5.05 -9.13
CA VAL A 34 -12.55 -3.90 -9.95
C VAL A 34 -11.03 -3.88 -9.91
N GLU A 35 -10.39 -4.14 -11.05
CA GLU A 35 -8.95 -3.98 -11.15
C GLU A 35 -8.60 -2.56 -10.72
N PRO A 36 -7.63 -2.38 -9.81
CA PRO A 36 -7.25 -1.06 -9.36
C PRO A 36 -6.77 -0.25 -10.57
N THR A 37 -7.47 0.85 -10.84
CA THR A 37 -7.02 1.79 -11.86
C THR A 37 -5.82 2.55 -11.31
N CYS A 38 -4.64 2.22 -11.81
CA CYS A 38 -3.41 2.95 -11.54
C CYS A 38 -3.27 4.10 -12.54
N PRO A 39 -3.37 5.37 -12.10
CA PRO A 39 -3.05 6.52 -12.93
C PRO A 39 -1.73 6.36 -13.70
N GLU A 40 -1.72 6.83 -14.94
CA GLU A 40 -0.49 6.96 -15.73
C GLU A 40 0.35 8.12 -15.20
N LEU A 41 1.64 7.89 -14.92
CA LEU A 41 2.59 8.93 -14.50
C LEU A 41 3.25 9.52 -15.74
N LYS A 42 2.63 10.55 -16.32
CA LYS A 42 3.11 11.21 -17.54
C LYS A 42 4.13 12.29 -17.25
N GLU A 43 3.97 12.99 -16.14
CA GLU A 43 4.87 14.06 -15.72
C GLU A 43 5.69 13.62 -14.51
N LYS A 44 6.96 14.03 -14.45
CA LYS A 44 7.85 13.73 -13.31
C LYS A 44 7.31 14.24 -11.98
N ASP A 45 6.55 15.33 -12.00
CA ASP A 45 5.94 15.93 -10.81
C ASP A 45 4.77 15.11 -10.25
N ASP A 46 4.24 14.14 -11.01
CA ASP A 46 3.18 13.24 -10.56
C ASP A 46 3.69 12.11 -9.66
N VAL A 47 5.00 11.82 -9.67
CA VAL A 47 5.59 10.67 -8.96
C VAL A 47 5.34 10.72 -7.45
N PHE A 48 5.60 11.86 -6.79
CA PHE A 48 5.44 11.95 -5.33
C PHE A 48 3.98 11.99 -4.85
N PRO A 49 3.09 12.80 -5.45
CA PRO A 49 1.66 12.71 -5.12
C PRO A 49 1.09 11.31 -5.33
N TYR A 50 1.55 10.61 -6.37
CA TYR A 50 1.14 9.24 -6.62
C TYR A 50 1.69 8.28 -5.56
N LEU A 51 2.97 8.38 -5.20
CA LEU A 51 3.58 7.55 -4.14
C LEU A 51 2.80 7.69 -2.82
N VAL A 52 2.51 8.92 -2.40
CA VAL A 52 1.70 9.19 -1.20
C VAL A 52 0.37 8.48 -1.29
N LYS A 53 -0.37 8.69 -2.39
CA LYS A 53 -1.68 8.08 -2.59
C LYS A 53 -1.63 6.55 -2.51
N VAL A 54 -0.71 5.90 -3.22
CA VAL A 54 -0.65 4.42 -3.23
C VAL A 54 -0.29 3.83 -1.87
N VAL A 55 0.55 4.54 -1.09
CA VAL A 55 0.93 4.13 0.27
C VAL A 55 -0.26 4.29 1.24
N GLU A 56 -0.93 5.43 1.22
CA GLU A 56 -2.09 5.70 2.08
C GLU A 56 -3.29 4.81 1.75
N GLU A 57 -3.54 4.56 0.47
CA GLU A 57 -4.59 3.64 0.00
C GLU A 57 -4.19 2.15 0.16
N ARG A 58 -2.94 1.87 0.56
CA ARG A 58 -2.36 0.51 0.65
C ARG A 58 -2.54 -0.29 -0.65
N ASN A 59 -2.42 0.41 -1.80
CA ASN A 59 -2.63 -0.16 -3.11
C ASN A 59 -1.35 -0.81 -3.64
N TYR A 60 -1.15 -2.08 -3.28
CA TYR A 60 0.06 -2.84 -3.62
C TYR A 60 0.31 -2.94 -5.13
N GLU A 61 -0.74 -3.16 -5.92
CA GLU A 61 -0.61 -3.29 -7.37
C GLU A 61 -0.07 -1.99 -7.99
N CYS A 62 -0.62 -0.84 -7.61
CA CYS A 62 -0.12 0.45 -8.07
C CYS A 62 1.27 0.79 -7.52
N PHE A 63 1.58 0.40 -6.28
CA PHE A 63 2.93 0.55 -5.73
C PHE A 63 3.97 -0.26 -6.53
N THR A 64 3.64 -1.48 -6.98
CA THR A 64 4.59 -2.26 -7.80
C THR A 64 4.92 -1.62 -9.15
N ARG A 65 4.06 -0.74 -9.66
CA ARG A 65 4.25 -0.02 -10.93
C ARG A 65 5.12 1.22 -10.81
N ILE A 66 5.11 1.91 -9.66
CA ILE A 66 5.98 3.07 -9.43
C ILE A 66 7.41 2.66 -9.07
N ILE A 67 7.60 1.47 -8.50
CA ILE A 67 8.92 0.95 -8.15
C ILE A 67 9.54 0.28 -9.38
N ASP A 68 10.65 0.87 -9.84
CA ASP A 68 11.40 0.40 -10.99
C ASP A 68 11.97 -1.01 -10.79
N ASP A 69 12.20 -1.75 -11.88
CA ASP A 69 12.75 -3.11 -11.84
C ASP A 69 14.17 -3.17 -11.26
N ASP A 70 14.96 -2.11 -11.45
CA ASP A 70 16.31 -1.94 -10.89
C ASP A 70 16.30 -1.18 -9.55
N PHE A 71 15.13 -1.08 -8.89
CA PHE A 71 15.01 -0.26 -7.68
C PHE A 71 15.96 -0.70 -6.56
N PHE A 72 16.54 0.29 -5.89
CA PHE A 72 17.31 0.10 -4.67
C PHE A 72 16.95 1.13 -3.60
N PHE A 73 16.66 0.66 -2.39
CA PHE A 73 16.55 1.49 -1.20
C PHE A 73 17.89 1.44 -0.46
N LYS A 74 18.46 2.61 -0.15
CA LYS A 74 19.69 2.73 0.62
C LYS A 74 19.37 3.33 1.98
N PHE A 75 19.69 2.59 3.04
CA PHE A 75 19.49 3.04 4.41
C PHE A 75 20.43 4.18 4.78
N GLY A 76 19.98 5.00 5.74
CA GLY A 76 20.85 5.96 6.42
C GLY A 76 21.99 5.24 7.12
N VAL A 77 23.16 5.87 7.19
CA VAL A 77 24.34 5.25 7.82
C VAL A 77 24.11 4.87 9.29
N ASP A 78 23.20 5.57 9.97
CA ASP A 78 22.85 5.33 11.37
C ASP A 78 21.88 4.15 11.55
N ASP A 79 21.21 3.72 10.48
CA ASP A 79 20.26 2.60 10.47
C ASP A 79 20.96 1.27 10.16
N VAL A 80 22.23 1.31 9.74
CA VAL A 80 23.03 0.14 9.37
C VAL A 80 23.85 -0.33 10.58
N GLY A 81 23.60 -1.56 11.04
CA GLY A 81 24.34 -2.17 12.14
C GLY A 81 23.81 -3.55 12.53
N ASP A 82 24.63 -4.31 13.26
CA ASP A 82 24.39 -5.61 13.92
C ASP A 82 23.74 -6.77 13.15
N ASP A 83 23.16 -6.55 11.97
CA ASP A 83 22.63 -7.52 10.97
C ASP A 83 21.77 -6.80 9.89
N ILE A 84 21.59 -5.47 9.98
CA ILE A 84 20.81 -4.67 9.02
C ILE A 84 21.69 -4.35 7.79
N PRO A 85 21.24 -4.68 6.56
CA PRO A 85 22.02 -4.40 5.36
C PRO A 85 22.09 -2.90 5.07
N GLU A 86 23.06 -2.47 4.22
CA GLU A 86 23.19 -1.07 3.78
C GLU A 86 22.01 -0.59 2.91
N GLY A 87 21.23 -1.52 2.41
CA GLY A 87 20.09 -1.27 1.55
C GLY A 87 19.45 -2.58 1.13
N TRP A 88 18.36 -2.49 0.39
CA TRP A 88 17.75 -3.66 -0.24
C TRP A 88 17.18 -3.33 -1.62
N GLY A 89 16.97 -4.37 -2.41
CA GLY A 89 16.45 -4.23 -3.76
C GLY A 89 14.92 -4.18 -3.81
N ARG A 90 14.41 -4.13 -5.04
CA ARG A 90 12.98 -4.19 -5.34
C ARG A 90 12.26 -5.36 -4.68
N GLU A 91 12.84 -6.56 -4.67
CA GLU A 91 12.16 -7.75 -4.16
C GLU A 91 11.84 -7.60 -2.67
N GLU A 92 12.81 -7.17 -1.87
CA GLU A 92 12.64 -6.92 -0.45
C GLU A 92 11.67 -5.75 -0.19
N GLU A 93 11.78 -4.67 -0.96
CA GLU A 93 10.87 -3.52 -0.85
C GLU A 93 9.43 -3.92 -1.10
N LEU A 94 9.16 -4.63 -2.20
CA LEU A 94 7.81 -5.10 -2.53
C LEU A 94 7.31 -6.12 -1.51
N LYS A 95 8.17 -7.00 -0.99
CA LYS A 95 7.79 -7.92 0.08
C LYS A 95 7.41 -7.17 1.37
N SER A 96 8.18 -6.14 1.73
CA SER A 96 7.91 -5.27 2.87
C SER A 96 6.57 -4.54 2.70
N ALA A 97 6.38 -3.86 1.57
CA ALA A 97 5.15 -3.16 1.22
C ALA A 97 3.93 -4.10 1.22
N LYS A 98 4.06 -5.32 0.66
CA LYS A 98 2.99 -6.32 0.66
C LYS A 98 2.54 -6.69 2.07
N ASN A 99 3.48 -6.95 2.99
CA ASN A 99 3.16 -7.30 4.38
C ASN A 99 2.46 -6.13 5.08
N MET A 100 3.01 -4.93 4.91
CA MET A 100 2.49 -3.70 5.50
C MET A 100 1.09 -3.36 4.97
N PHE A 101 0.85 -3.48 3.66
CA PHE A 101 -0.42 -3.12 3.04
C PHE A 101 -1.53 -4.17 3.26
N SER A 102 -1.16 -5.46 3.32
CA SER A 102 -2.13 -6.54 3.55
C SER A 102 -2.60 -6.65 5.00
N GLY A 103 -1.99 -5.91 5.94
CA GLY A 103 -2.29 -6.02 7.36
C GLY A 103 -1.85 -7.37 7.94
N TYR A 104 -0.83 -8.01 7.37
CA TYR A 104 -0.27 -9.22 7.96
C TYR A 104 0.35 -8.87 9.32
N PRO A 105 -0.01 -9.57 10.41
CA PRO A 105 0.40 -9.16 11.75
C PRO A 105 1.88 -9.48 12.00
N HIS A 106 2.64 -8.47 12.42
CA HIS A 106 3.95 -8.69 13.04
C HIS A 106 3.77 -9.29 14.45
N PRO A 107 4.60 -10.26 14.89
CA PRO A 107 4.44 -10.90 16.20
C PRO A 107 4.44 -9.93 17.39
N VAL A 108 5.18 -8.82 17.27
CA VAL A 108 5.30 -7.81 18.34
C VAL A 108 4.29 -6.67 18.14
N TYR A 109 4.26 -6.10 16.94
CA TYR A 109 3.54 -4.86 16.66
C TYR A 109 2.08 -5.10 16.25
N GLY A 110 1.72 -6.33 15.86
CA GLY A 110 0.42 -6.62 15.28
C GLY A 110 0.32 -6.17 13.82
N ALA A 111 -0.90 -6.09 13.31
CA ALA A 111 -1.17 -5.70 11.92
C ALA A 111 -1.14 -4.18 11.77
N VAL A 112 -0.60 -3.68 10.66
CA VAL A 112 -0.71 -2.26 10.31
C VAL A 112 -2.15 -1.94 9.92
N THR A 113 -2.76 -0.99 10.63
CA THR A 113 -4.17 -0.59 10.47
C THR A 113 -4.32 0.69 9.67
N ASN A 114 -3.34 1.60 9.77
CA ASN A 114 -3.30 2.87 9.07
C ASN A 114 -1.86 3.24 8.69
N ILE A 115 -1.68 3.91 7.55
CA ILE A 115 -0.41 4.40 7.06
C ILE A 115 -0.61 5.83 6.56
N SER A 116 0.34 6.71 6.88
CA SER A 116 0.40 8.05 6.36
C SER A 116 1.81 8.35 5.90
N LEU A 117 1.93 8.92 4.70
CA LEU A 117 3.20 9.33 4.10
C LEU A 117 3.07 10.77 3.66
N TRP A 118 3.91 11.63 4.20
CA TRP A 118 4.03 13.02 3.74
C TRP A 118 5.36 13.19 3.04
N LEU A 119 5.31 13.83 1.86
CA LEU A 119 6.48 14.17 1.05
C LEU A 119 6.45 15.67 0.77
N THR A 120 7.52 16.37 1.12
CA THR A 120 7.73 17.79 0.84
C THR A 120 8.97 17.93 -0.04
N PRO A 121 8.79 18.08 -1.37
CA PRO A 121 9.92 18.15 -2.28
C PRO A 121 10.72 19.45 -2.10
N GLU A 122 12.05 19.34 -1.99
CA GLU A 122 12.98 20.46 -1.88
C GLU A 122 13.58 20.80 -3.26
N GLY A 123 13.62 22.09 -3.61
CA GLY A 123 14.25 22.57 -4.85
C GLY A 123 13.60 22.04 -6.14
N PRO A 124 14.21 22.27 -7.32
CA PRO A 124 13.76 21.70 -8.57
C PRO A 124 14.27 20.27 -8.77
N TRP A 125 13.72 19.56 -9.76
CA TRP A 125 14.34 18.37 -10.30
C TRP A 125 15.69 18.68 -10.95
N ILE A 126 16.69 17.84 -10.70
CA ILE A 126 18.02 17.92 -11.30
C ILE A 126 18.20 16.73 -12.22
N GLU A 127 18.46 16.97 -13.51
CA GLU A 127 18.75 15.90 -14.46
C GLU A 127 20.08 15.22 -14.11
N VAL A 128 20.10 13.90 -14.14
CA VAL A 128 21.27 13.08 -13.83
C VAL A 128 21.76 12.41 -15.11
N PRO A 129 22.89 12.83 -15.69
CA PRO A 129 23.41 12.17 -16.88
C PRO A 129 23.90 10.76 -16.54
N LYS A 130 23.42 9.75 -17.28
CA LYS A 130 23.90 8.37 -17.19
C LYS A 130 24.79 8.08 -18.40
N THR A 131 25.98 7.55 -18.14
CA THR A 131 26.93 7.17 -19.19
C THR A 131 26.52 5.89 -19.91
N GLU A 132 25.82 4.99 -19.20
CA GLU A 132 25.35 3.70 -19.71
C GLU A 132 23.92 3.45 -19.20
N PRO A 133 22.91 4.09 -19.82
CA PRO A 133 21.52 3.87 -19.46
C PRO A 133 21.08 2.43 -19.82
N PRO A 134 20.42 1.66 -18.93
CA PRO A 134 19.90 0.33 -19.26
C PRO A 134 18.76 0.34 -20.29
N TYR A 135 18.02 1.44 -20.47
CA TYR A 135 17.02 1.59 -21.53
C TYR A 135 17.37 2.70 -22.52
N GLU A 136 17.05 2.50 -23.80
CA GLU A 136 17.27 3.51 -24.84
C GLU A 136 16.35 4.72 -24.63
N GLY A 137 16.91 5.93 -24.70
CA GLY A 137 16.15 7.17 -24.57
C GLY A 137 15.65 7.49 -23.16
N GLU A 138 16.08 6.74 -22.15
CA GLU A 138 15.68 7.02 -20.77
C GLU A 138 16.28 8.35 -20.28
N THR A 139 15.55 9.00 -19.36
CA THR A 139 16.04 10.21 -18.68
C THR A 139 15.90 10.04 -17.17
N TRP A 140 16.92 10.49 -16.44
CA TRP A 140 16.98 10.39 -14.99
C TRP A 140 16.92 11.76 -14.37
N TYR A 141 16.18 11.86 -13.27
CA TYR A 141 16.13 13.06 -12.44
C TYR A 141 16.30 12.67 -10.98
N GLN A 142 16.92 13.57 -10.22
CA GLN A 142 16.98 13.46 -8.78
C GLN A 142 16.34 14.67 -8.11
N ARG A 143 15.82 14.47 -6.90
CA ARG A 143 15.32 15.55 -6.05
C ARG A 143 15.38 15.14 -4.59
N THR A 144 15.74 16.10 -3.74
CA THR A 144 15.67 15.93 -2.29
C THR A 144 14.23 16.12 -1.83
N VAL A 145 13.80 15.30 -0.88
CA VAL A 145 12.44 15.32 -0.33
C VAL A 145 12.54 15.17 1.17
N GLU A 146 11.94 16.09 1.92
CA GLU A 146 11.64 15.84 3.32
C GLU A 146 10.44 14.91 3.39
N TYR A 147 10.52 13.88 4.22
CA TYR A 147 9.42 12.95 4.37
C TYR A 147 9.13 12.61 5.82
N THR A 148 7.88 12.25 6.05
CA THR A 148 7.40 11.71 7.31
C THR A 148 6.56 10.48 7.02
N PHE A 149 6.86 9.39 7.71
CA PHE A 149 6.11 8.15 7.61
C PHE A 149 5.53 7.81 8.99
N ILE A 150 4.25 7.49 9.04
CA ILE A 150 3.57 7.02 10.25
C ILE A 150 2.76 5.78 9.92
N ALA A 151 2.93 4.71 10.69
CA ALA A 151 2.10 3.53 10.67
C ALA A 151 1.51 3.25 12.05
N LEU A 152 0.19 3.10 12.10
CA LEU A 152 -0.54 2.67 13.29
C LEU A 152 -0.78 1.18 13.21
N THR A 153 -0.74 0.51 14.35
CA THR A 153 -0.86 -0.95 14.43
C THR A 153 -2.00 -1.39 15.34
N SER A 154 -2.43 -2.65 15.20
CA SER A 154 -3.52 -3.23 15.99
C SER A 154 -3.18 -3.43 17.48
N ASN A 155 -1.90 -3.38 17.84
CA ASN A 155 -1.44 -3.48 19.22
C ASN A 155 -1.10 -2.10 19.82
N ASP A 156 -1.71 -1.04 19.29
CA ASP A 156 -1.56 0.34 19.73
C ASP A 156 -0.13 0.90 19.64
N TRP A 157 0.73 0.31 18.80
CA TRP A 157 2.02 0.92 18.44
C TRP A 157 1.85 1.94 17.33
N THR A 158 2.58 3.04 17.46
CA THR A 158 2.87 4.00 16.40
C THR A 158 4.32 3.81 15.96
N LEU A 159 4.52 3.35 14.73
CA LEU A 159 5.83 3.33 14.08
C LEU A 159 5.96 4.64 13.30
N GLN A 160 7.02 5.41 13.53
CA GLN A 160 7.15 6.71 12.91
C GLN A 160 8.60 7.05 12.57
N CYS A 161 8.77 7.66 11.41
CA CYS A 161 9.98 8.35 10.97
C CYS A 161 9.58 9.79 10.69
N LEU A 162 10.13 10.74 11.45
CA LEU A 162 9.72 12.15 11.38
C LEU A 162 10.83 12.97 10.74
N GLU A 163 10.44 13.84 9.81
CA GLU A 163 11.30 14.90 9.25
C GLU A 163 12.64 14.37 8.68
N LEU A 164 12.61 13.17 8.10
CA LEU A 164 13.78 12.61 7.43
C LEU A 164 13.97 13.26 6.06
N ARG A 165 15.21 13.27 5.59
CA ARG A 165 15.56 13.81 4.27
C ARG A 165 16.07 12.70 3.40
N ALA A 166 15.44 12.54 2.24
CA ALA A 166 15.82 11.53 1.27
C ALA A 166 16.19 12.15 -0.07
N LEU A 167 17.09 11.48 -0.79
CA LEU A 167 17.36 11.75 -2.20
C LEU A 167 16.68 10.68 -3.04
N PHE A 168 15.68 11.10 -3.82
CA PHE A 168 14.99 10.24 -4.77
C PHE A 168 15.60 10.39 -6.15
N TYR A 169 15.81 9.26 -6.82
CA TYR A 169 16.09 9.18 -8.23
C TYR A 169 14.90 8.58 -8.95
N ILE A 170 14.43 9.26 -9.97
CA ILE A 170 13.36 8.79 -10.84
C ILE A 170 13.88 8.66 -12.27
N ARG A 171 13.26 7.75 -13.01
CA ARG A 171 13.55 7.51 -14.42
C ARG A 171 12.26 7.54 -15.21
N TYR A 172 12.33 8.13 -16.40
CA TYR A 172 11.36 7.88 -17.46
C TYR A 172 11.93 6.88 -18.45
N ALA A 173 11.22 5.78 -18.67
CA ALA A 173 11.57 4.78 -19.67
C ALA A 173 10.29 4.17 -20.27
N GLU A 174 10.42 3.65 -21.49
CA GLU A 174 9.41 2.79 -22.10
C GLU A 174 9.68 1.34 -21.70
N VAL A 175 8.82 0.76 -20.87
CA VAL A 175 8.94 -0.63 -20.42
C VAL A 175 7.68 -1.36 -20.84
N ASP A 176 7.84 -2.41 -21.65
CA ASP A 176 6.73 -3.24 -22.16
C ASP A 176 5.62 -2.45 -22.88
N GLY A 177 5.97 -1.31 -23.48
CA GLY A 177 5.04 -0.43 -24.20
C GLY A 177 4.36 0.64 -23.34
N ASP A 178 4.62 0.66 -22.03
CA ASP A 178 4.19 1.72 -21.12
C ASP A 178 5.34 2.71 -20.90
N SER A 179 5.15 3.97 -21.29
CA SER A 179 6.09 5.06 -20.97
C SER A 179 5.69 5.70 -19.64
N ILE A 180 6.43 5.43 -18.57
CA ILE A 180 6.05 5.85 -17.22
C ILE A 180 7.25 6.29 -16.38
N TRP A 181 7.04 7.30 -15.53
CA TRP A 181 8.00 7.68 -14.49
C TRP A 181 8.01 6.67 -13.35
N ARG A 182 9.19 6.16 -12.97
CA ARG A 182 9.39 5.22 -11.87
C ARG A 182 10.48 5.68 -10.92
N ILE A 183 10.41 5.27 -9.67
CA ILE A 183 11.45 5.47 -8.65
C ILE A 183 12.48 4.36 -8.82
N VAL A 184 13.74 4.73 -9.04
CA VAL A 184 14.85 3.78 -9.23
C VAL A 184 15.77 3.72 -8.01
N GLU A 185 15.89 4.81 -7.28
CA GLU A 185 16.68 4.80 -6.06
C GLU A 185 16.08 5.73 -5.01
N TRP A 186 16.02 5.25 -3.77
CA TRP A 186 15.68 6.05 -2.60
C TRP A 186 16.85 5.95 -1.62
N ARG A 187 17.54 7.07 -1.40
CA ARG A 187 18.57 7.18 -0.36
C ARG A 187 17.99 7.87 0.87
N ASP A 188 17.89 7.13 1.97
CA ASP A 188 17.44 7.65 3.26
C ASP A 188 18.55 8.44 3.97
N ASN A 189 18.12 9.40 4.80
CA ASN A 189 18.89 10.14 5.78
C ASN A 189 20.16 10.79 5.20
N ILE A 190 19.96 11.65 4.20
CA ILE A 190 21.03 12.41 3.49
C ILE A 190 21.34 13.79 4.07
#